data_AF-A0A1C4EZM9-F1
#
_entry.id   AF-A0A1C4EZM9-F1
#
_cell.length_a   1.000
_cell.length_b   1.000
_cell.length_c   1.000
_cell.angle_alpha   90.00
_cell.angle_beta   90.00
_cell.angle_gamma   90.00
#
_symmetry.space_group_name_H-M   'P 1'
#
loop_
_entity.id
_entity.type
_entity.pdbx_description
1 polymer ?
#
loop_
_entity_poly.entity_id
_entity_poly.type
_entity_poly.pdbx_seq_one_letter_code
_entity_poly.pdbx_strand_id
1 'polypeptide(L)'
;MSGIFGSLLNLIPVLGEEMGWRGYMLTRLVDAEFSRPILISGLIWVTWHVPIVVAGLYVGGPSVVLSVLGIYLCIVPFGYITACLRLITGSIWPSVIIHATWNAIIQGPFARASTGYQTEIWIGESGLITALIILITAIIVSRIIRFTKY
;
A
#
# COMPACT_ATOMS: atom_id res chain seq x y z
N MET A 1 17.24 14.59 -14.85
CA MET A 1 16.05 14.31 -15.70
C MET A 1 15.33 13.00 -15.31
N SER A 2 15.54 12.42 -14.13
CA SER A 2 15.17 11.03 -13.83
C SER A 2 13.92 10.80 -12.97
N GLY A 3 13.35 11.84 -12.34
CA GLY A 3 12.21 11.69 -11.43
C GLY A 3 10.86 11.48 -12.14
N ILE A 4 10.46 12.43 -13.00
CA ILE A 4 9.15 12.41 -13.69
C ILE A 4 9.02 11.21 -14.63
N PHE A 5 10.07 10.91 -15.39
CA PHE A 5 10.07 9.80 -16.34
C PHE A 5 10.01 8.44 -15.61
N GLY A 6 10.70 8.30 -14.48
CA GLY A 6 10.61 7.11 -13.61
C GLY A 6 9.21 6.94 -13.02
N SER A 7 8.57 8.02 -12.58
CA SER A 7 7.19 7.99 -12.07
C SER A 7 6.16 7.61 -13.14
N LEU A 8 6.36 8.04 -14.40
CA LEU A 8 5.49 7.67 -15.52
C LEU A 8 5.60 6.18 -15.89
N LEU A 9 6.81 5.62 -15.85
CA LEU A 9 7.02 4.19 -16.08
C LEU A 9 6.41 3.34 -14.95
N ASN A 10 6.42 3.85 -13.71
CA ASN A 10 5.78 3.19 -12.56
C ASN A 10 4.24 3.19 -12.64
N LEU A 11 3.65 4.06 -13.46
CA LEU A 11 2.19 4.11 -13.62
C LEU A 11 1.63 2.84 -14.26
N ILE A 12 2.37 2.19 -15.16
CA ILE A 12 1.93 0.98 -15.87
C ILE A 12 1.73 -0.20 -14.89
N PRO A 13 2.74 -0.62 -14.09
CA PRO A 13 2.55 -1.71 -13.14
C PRO A 13 1.52 -1.36 -12.07
N VAL A 14 1.53 -0.12 -11.55
CA VAL A 14 0.53 0.34 -10.57
C VAL A 14 -0.89 0.28 -11.13
N LEU A 15 -1.09 0.69 -12.39
CA LEU A 15 -2.40 0.59 -13.04
C LEU A 15 -2.84 -0.87 -13.16
N GLY A 16 -1.92 -1.77 -13.56
CA GLY A 16 -2.18 -3.21 -13.61
C GLY A 16 -2.64 -3.76 -12.26
N GLU A 17 -1.91 -3.44 -11.20
CA GLU A 17 -2.25 -3.83 -9.84
C GLU A 17 -3.62 -3.27 -9.41
N GLU A 18 -3.83 -1.96 -9.52
CA GLU A 18 -5.06 -1.34 -9.05
C GLU A 18 -6.30 -1.75 -9.87
N MET A 19 -6.15 -2.05 -11.17
CA MET A 19 -7.22 -2.67 -11.96
C MET A 19 -7.61 -4.04 -11.39
N GLY A 20 -6.63 -4.87 -11.04
CA GLY A 20 -6.88 -6.19 -10.43
C GLY A 20 -7.47 -6.07 -9.02
N TRP A 21 -6.80 -5.34 -8.13
CA TRP A 21 -7.14 -5.26 -6.71
C TRP A 21 -8.38 -4.41 -6.44
N ARG A 22 -8.42 -3.17 -6.93
CA ARG A 22 -9.50 -2.19 -6.64
C ARG A 22 -10.54 -2.15 -7.75
N GLY A 23 -10.16 -2.44 -8.99
CA GLY A 23 -11.07 -2.49 -10.12
C GLY A 23 -11.96 -3.74 -10.10
N TYR A 24 -11.35 -4.91 -9.87
CA TYR A 24 -12.04 -6.21 -9.97
C TYR A 24 -12.24 -6.92 -8.61
N MET A 25 -11.17 -7.26 -7.89
CA MET A 25 -11.28 -8.12 -6.71
C MET A 25 -12.13 -7.48 -5.59
N LEU A 26 -11.83 -6.23 -5.24
CA LEU A 26 -12.56 -5.51 -4.18
C LEU A 26 -14.05 -5.36 -4.52
N THR A 27 -14.39 -5.01 -5.77
CA THR A 27 -15.78 -4.82 -6.19
C THR A 27 -16.54 -6.14 -6.11
N ARG A 28 -15.94 -7.26 -6.54
CA ARG A 28 -16.55 -8.60 -6.38
C ARG A 28 -16.74 -9.02 -4.92
N LEU A 29 -15.80 -8.70 -4.03
CA LEU A 29 -15.96 -8.97 -2.61
C LEU A 29 -17.11 -8.15 -2.00
N VAL A 30 -17.32 -6.92 -2.46
CA VAL A 30 -18.45 -6.07 -2.03
C VAL A 30 -19.77 -6.57 -2.61
N ASP A 31 -19.82 -6.88 -3.90
CA ASP A 31 -21.02 -7.39 -4.58
C ASP A 31 -21.48 -8.74 -4.02
N ALA A 32 -20.53 -9.57 -3.57
CA ALA A 32 -20.81 -10.84 -2.90
C ALA A 32 -21.19 -10.69 -1.42
N GLU A 33 -21.34 -9.47 -0.92
CA GLU A 33 -21.65 -9.16 0.49
C GLU A 33 -20.71 -9.82 1.50
N PHE A 34 -19.43 -9.95 1.12
CA PHE A 34 -18.44 -10.55 2.00
C PHE A 34 -18.30 -9.72 3.30
N SER A 35 -18.15 -10.36 4.45
CA SER A 35 -18.25 -9.68 5.75
C SER A 35 -17.22 -8.56 5.99
N ARG A 36 -16.03 -8.66 5.38
CA ARG A 36 -14.91 -7.72 5.56
C ARG A 36 -14.14 -7.51 4.25
N PRO A 37 -14.77 -6.97 3.20
CA PRO A 37 -14.21 -6.98 1.85
C PRO A 37 -12.95 -6.14 1.75
N ILE A 38 -12.91 -4.99 2.45
CA ILE A 38 -11.76 -4.08 2.49
C ILE A 38 -10.54 -4.74 3.18
N LEU A 39 -10.74 -5.35 4.35
CA LEU A 39 -9.65 -5.97 5.10
C LEU A 39 -9.07 -7.18 4.36
N ILE A 40 -9.94 -8.05 3.83
CA ILE A 40 -9.52 -9.22 3.05
C ILE A 40 -8.79 -8.78 1.78
N SER A 41 -9.27 -7.74 1.09
CA SER A 41 -8.57 -7.19 -0.07
C SER A 41 -7.15 -6.76 0.27
N GLY A 42 -6.95 -6.06 1.40
CA GLY A 42 -5.61 -5.65 1.85
C GLY A 42 -4.73 -6.84 2.22
N LEU A 43 -5.29 -7.84 2.91
CA LEU A 43 -4.56 -9.05 3.32
C LEU A 43 -4.12 -9.89 2.11
N ILE A 44 -4.98 -10.09 1.12
CA ILE A 44 -4.63 -10.79 -0.11
C ILE A 44 -3.50 -10.06 -0.83
N TRP A 45 -3.63 -8.74 -0.97
CA TRP A 45 -2.63 -7.93 -1.67
C TRP A 45 -1.26 -7.96 -1.00
N VAL A 46 -1.16 -7.83 0.32
CA VAL A 46 0.15 -7.96 0.99
C VAL A 46 0.69 -9.39 0.92
N THR A 47 -0.18 -10.40 1.01
CA THR A 47 0.24 -11.81 0.91
C THR A 47 0.85 -12.11 -0.46
N TRP A 48 0.35 -11.48 -1.52
CA TRP A 48 0.91 -11.59 -2.87
C TRP A 48 2.38 -11.16 -2.95
N HIS A 49 2.83 -10.25 -2.08
CA HIS A 49 4.22 -9.78 -2.05
C HIS A 49 5.16 -10.72 -1.28
N VAL A 50 4.64 -11.60 -0.43
CA VAL A 50 5.46 -12.45 0.46
C VAL A 50 6.50 -13.30 -0.31
N PRO A 51 6.16 -13.98 -1.41
CA PRO A 51 7.16 -14.74 -2.18
C PRO A 51 8.29 -13.86 -2.72
N ILE A 52 8.00 -12.61 -3.09
CA ILE A 52 8.97 -11.65 -3.63
C ILE A 52 9.92 -11.17 -2.52
N VAL A 53 9.40 -10.98 -1.29
CA VAL A 53 10.22 -10.67 -0.11
C VAL A 53 11.13 -11.85 0.24
N VAL A 54 10.60 -13.07 0.26
CA VAL A 54 11.38 -14.28 0.56
C VAL A 54 12.48 -14.51 -0.48
N ALA A 55 12.22 -14.17 -1.74
CA ALA A 55 13.21 -14.19 -2.82
C ALA A 55 14.25 -13.05 -2.73
N GLY A 56 14.08 -12.08 -1.83
CA GLY A 56 14.99 -10.94 -1.68
C GLY A 56 14.86 -9.88 -2.78
N LEU A 57 13.72 -9.84 -3.49
CA LEU A 57 13.51 -8.99 -4.68
C LEU A 57 12.63 -7.76 -4.42
N TYR A 58 12.23 -7.49 -3.17
CA TYR A 58 11.31 -6.40 -2.84
C TYR A 58 11.83 -5.52 -1.68
N VAL A 59 11.61 -5.95 -0.43
CA VAL A 59 12.13 -5.26 0.76
C VAL A 59 13.21 -6.10 1.43
N GLY A 60 14.24 -5.42 1.93
CA GLY A 60 15.37 -6.03 2.65
C GLY A 60 15.29 -5.76 4.15
N GLY A 61 16.17 -6.41 4.92
CA GLY A 61 16.25 -6.20 6.37
C GLY A 61 17.11 -7.26 7.06
N PRO A 62 17.33 -7.12 8.37
CA PRO A 62 18.13 -8.08 9.15
C PRO A 62 17.47 -9.47 9.25
N SER A 63 16.18 -9.59 8.94
CA SER A 63 15.44 -10.85 8.95
C SER A 63 14.28 -10.80 7.98
N VAL A 64 14.15 -11.83 7.14
CA VAL A 64 13.02 -12.00 6.21
C VAL A 64 11.68 -11.96 6.95
N VAL A 65 11.62 -12.56 8.15
CA VAL A 65 10.39 -12.57 8.97
C VAL A 65 10.02 -11.14 9.39
N LEU A 66 11.00 -10.33 9.79
CA LEU A 66 10.74 -8.93 10.15
C LEU A 66 10.30 -8.11 8.94
N SER A 67 10.93 -8.31 7.77
CA SER A 67 10.52 -7.64 6.54
C SER A 67 9.10 -8.02 6.12
N VAL A 68 8.72 -9.31 6.23
CA VAL A 68 7.34 -9.77 5.99
C VAL A 68 6.37 -9.10 6.96
N LEU A 69 6.63 -9.13 8.27
CA LEU A 69 5.76 -8.46 9.25
C LEU A 69 5.65 -6.95 8.98
N GLY A 70 6.75 -6.31 8.61
CA GLY A 70 6.81 -4.90 8.25
C GLY A 70 5.87 -4.56 7.10
N ILE A 71 5.92 -5.32 5.99
CA ILE A 71 5.01 -5.07 4.85
C ILE A 71 3.55 -5.30 5.22
N TYR A 72 3.20 -6.24 6.10
CA TYR A 72 1.82 -6.39 6.59
C TYR A 72 1.35 -5.14 7.35
N LEU A 73 2.21 -4.58 8.20
CA LEU A 73 1.90 -3.38 8.96
C LEU A 73 1.78 -2.11 8.09
N CYS A 74 2.44 -2.06 6.93
CA CYS A 74 2.35 -0.95 5.99
C CYS A 74 1.23 -1.13 4.94
N ILE A 75 1.23 -2.26 4.23
CA ILE A 75 0.38 -2.49 3.05
C ILE A 75 -1.08 -2.70 3.44
N VAL A 76 -1.38 -3.31 4.60
CA VAL A 76 -2.79 -3.51 5.01
C VAL A 76 -3.49 -2.17 5.29
N PRO A 77 -2.95 -1.23 6.10
CA PRO A 77 -3.56 0.09 6.26
C PRO A 77 -3.56 0.92 4.98
N PHE A 78 -2.50 0.86 4.17
CA PHE A 78 -2.49 1.52 2.86
C PHE A 78 -3.58 0.96 1.93
N GLY A 79 -3.77 -0.35 1.99
CA GLY A 79 -4.78 -1.08 1.25
C GLY A 79 -6.20 -0.71 1.65
N TYR A 80 -6.41 -0.43 2.93
CA TYR A 80 -7.66 0.11 3.45
C TYR A 80 -7.97 1.49 2.85
N ILE A 81 -7.00 2.42 2.85
CA ILE A 81 -7.18 3.79 2.32
C ILE A 81 -7.53 3.76 0.83
N THR A 82 -6.76 3.02 0.03
CA THR A 82 -6.98 2.88 -1.42
C THR A 82 -8.32 2.21 -1.74
N ALA A 83 -8.74 1.22 -0.96
CA ALA A 83 -10.06 0.61 -1.08
C ALA A 83 -11.19 1.59 -0.73
N CYS A 84 -11.06 2.37 0.34
CA CYS A 84 -12.02 3.42 0.67
C CYS A 84 -12.16 4.45 -0.45
N LEU A 85 -11.04 4.94 -1.00
CA LEU A 85 -11.06 5.88 -2.13
C LEU A 85 -11.81 5.30 -3.33
N ARG A 86 -11.57 4.03 -3.66
CA ARG A 86 -12.26 3.32 -4.75
C ARG A 86 -13.77 3.28 -4.53
N LEU A 87 -14.20 2.92 -3.31
CA LEU A 87 -15.61 2.71 -2.99
C LEU A 87 -16.39 4.02 -2.85
N ILE A 88 -15.75 5.09 -2.37
CA ILE A 88 -16.39 6.41 -2.21
C ILE A 88 -16.53 7.12 -3.55
N THR A 89 -15.49 7.07 -4.38
CA THR A 89 -15.45 7.85 -5.63
C THR A 89 -16.07 7.12 -6.82
N GLY A 90 -16.23 5.79 -6.74
CA GLY A 90 -16.64 4.99 -7.89
C GLY A 90 -15.58 4.92 -9.00
N SER A 91 -14.38 5.46 -8.80
CA SER A 91 -13.28 5.49 -9.77
C SER A 91 -12.03 4.77 -9.25
N ILE A 92 -11.27 4.14 -10.15
CA ILE A 92 -9.96 3.52 -9.81
C ILE A 92 -8.83 4.54 -9.74
N TRP A 93 -8.98 5.70 -10.41
CA TRP A 93 -7.90 6.68 -10.57
C TRP A 93 -7.36 7.24 -9.26
N PRO A 94 -8.17 7.55 -8.24
CA PRO A 94 -7.65 7.99 -6.94
C PRO A 94 -6.71 6.96 -6.29
N SER A 95 -7.05 5.67 -6.40
CA SER A 95 -6.22 4.57 -5.86
C SER A 95 -4.93 4.40 -6.67
N VAL A 96 -5.00 4.51 -8.00
CA VAL A 96 -3.82 4.50 -8.90
C VAL A 96 -2.87 5.65 -8.56
N ILE A 97 -3.39 6.87 -8.41
CA ILE A 97 -2.56 8.06 -8.17
C ILE A 97 -1.85 7.96 -6.82
N ILE A 98 -2.56 7.59 -5.74
CA ILE A 98 -1.93 7.50 -4.42
C ILE A 98 -0.93 6.34 -4.34
N HIS A 99 -1.20 5.20 -5.00
CA HIS A 99 -0.26 4.07 -5.08
C HIS A 99 0.99 4.45 -5.89
N ALA A 100 0.84 5.07 -7.07
CA ALA A 100 1.99 5.54 -7.84
C ALA A 100 2.81 6.59 -7.06
N THR A 101 2.14 7.47 -6.33
CA THR A 101 2.79 8.47 -5.48
C THR A 101 3.56 7.79 -4.33
N TRP A 102 2.96 6.79 -3.69
CA TRP A 102 3.60 6.00 -2.64
C TRP A 102 4.90 5.38 -3.14
N ASN A 103 4.86 4.64 -4.25
CA ASN A 103 6.04 3.99 -4.82
C ASN A 103 7.11 5.02 -5.20
N ALA A 104 6.70 6.12 -5.87
CA ALA A 104 7.63 7.16 -6.29
C ALA A 104 8.35 7.85 -5.11
N ILE A 105 7.66 8.07 -3.99
CA ILE A 105 8.21 8.75 -2.81
C ILE A 105 9.04 7.77 -1.96
N ILE A 106 8.47 6.62 -1.61
CA ILE A 106 9.10 5.68 -0.67
C ILE A 106 10.32 5.02 -1.31
N GLN A 107 10.19 4.46 -2.52
CA GLN A 107 11.28 3.74 -3.20
C GLN A 107 12.30 4.68 -3.86
N GLY A 108 11.94 5.96 -4.01
CA GLY A 108 12.78 6.97 -4.65
C GLY A 108 13.50 7.87 -3.64
N PRO A 109 13.02 9.11 -3.40
CA PRO A 109 13.67 10.07 -2.52
C PRO A 109 13.86 9.58 -1.08
N PHE A 110 12.86 8.93 -0.47
CA PHE A 110 12.96 8.52 0.93
C PHE A 110 14.05 7.48 1.13
N ALA A 111 14.04 6.38 0.36
CA ALA A 111 15.06 5.35 0.44
C ALA A 111 16.49 5.91 0.23
N ARG A 112 16.67 6.87 -0.68
CA ARG A 112 17.98 7.50 -0.93
C ARG A 112 18.41 8.49 0.16
N ALA A 113 17.46 9.17 0.79
CA ALA A 113 17.74 10.17 1.82
C ALA A 113 17.92 9.56 3.22
N SER A 114 17.42 8.34 3.44
CA SER A 114 17.50 7.66 4.72
C SER A 114 18.81 6.88 4.85
N THR A 115 19.71 7.35 5.72
CA THR A 115 20.99 6.69 6.03
C THR A 115 21.14 6.53 7.55
N GLY A 116 21.76 5.44 8.01
CA GLY A 116 22.02 5.24 9.44
C GLY A 116 22.00 3.77 9.87
N TYR A 117 22.08 3.55 11.17
CA TYR A 117 21.99 2.20 11.74
C TYR A 117 20.58 1.63 11.58
N GLN A 118 20.47 0.45 10.95
CA GLN A 118 19.22 -0.31 10.79
C GLN A 118 18.06 0.48 10.14
N THR A 119 18.34 1.37 9.19
CA THR A 119 17.34 2.20 8.51
C THR A 119 16.18 1.39 7.93
N GLU A 120 16.45 0.19 7.40
CA GLU A 120 15.48 -0.76 6.83
C GLU A 120 14.35 -1.17 7.81
N ILE A 121 14.62 -1.10 9.13
CA ILE A 121 13.64 -1.45 10.18
C ILE A 121 12.72 -0.26 10.47
N TRP A 122 13.22 0.96 10.32
CA TRP A 122 12.52 2.17 10.76
C TRP A 122 11.76 2.84 9.63
N ILE A 123 12.34 2.87 8.43
CA ILE A 123 11.86 3.65 7.28
C ILE A 123 11.72 2.72 6.07
N GLY A 124 10.91 3.11 5.09
CA GLY A 124 10.65 2.31 3.89
C GLY A 124 9.31 1.56 3.96
N GLU A 125 9.07 0.67 3.00
CA GLU A 125 7.79 -0.07 2.88
C GLU A 125 7.60 -1.15 3.94
N SER A 126 8.67 -1.57 4.62
CA SER A 126 8.64 -2.45 5.79
C SER A 126 8.96 -1.73 7.11
N GLY A 127 9.14 -0.41 7.07
CA GLY A 127 9.61 0.38 8.20
C GLY A 127 8.54 0.63 9.26
N LEU A 128 8.89 0.50 10.54
CA LEU A 128 7.98 0.69 11.67
C LEU A 128 7.42 2.11 11.78
N ILE A 129 8.20 3.14 11.45
CA ILE A 129 7.73 4.53 11.48
C ILE A 129 6.73 4.76 10.35
N THR A 130 7.05 4.28 9.15
CA THR A 130 6.14 4.32 8.00
C THR A 130 4.82 3.61 8.34
N ALA A 131 4.90 2.41 8.91
CA ALA A 131 3.75 1.61 9.32
C ALA A 131 2.87 2.34 10.34
N LEU A 132 3.49 2.96 11.34
CA LEU A 132 2.77 3.72 12.36
C LEU A 132 2.02 4.91 11.74
N ILE A 133 2.69 5.68 10.88
CA ILE A 133 2.10 6.85 10.21
C ILE A 133 0.91 6.40 9.36
N ILE A 134 1.08 5.39 8.51
CA ILE A 134 0.02 4.97 7.60
C ILE A 134 -1.16 4.32 8.35
N LEU A 135 -0.90 3.63 9.46
CA LEU A 135 -1.94 3.13 10.35
C LEU A 135 -2.74 4.27 10.98
N ILE A 136 -2.08 5.31 11.48
CA ILE A 136 -2.76 6.51 12.01
C ILE A 136 -3.60 7.17 10.92
N THR A 137 -3.06 7.34 9.71
CA THR A 137 -3.81 7.89 8.57
C THR A 137 -5.04 7.04 8.25
N ALA A 138 -4.91 5.71 8.21
CA ALA A 138 -6.03 4.81 7.97
C ALA A 138 -7.11 4.92 9.06
N ILE A 139 -6.72 5.05 10.33
CA ILE A 139 -7.65 5.27 11.44
C ILE A 139 -8.39 6.60 11.26
N ILE A 140 -7.69 7.69 10.93
CA ILE A 140 -8.29 9.00 10.68
C ILE A 140 -9.30 8.91 9.53
N VAL A 141 -8.90 8.32 8.40
CA VAL A 141 -9.79 8.10 7.24
C VAL A 141 -11.02 7.29 7.64
N SER A 142 -10.86 6.22 8.42
CA SER A 142 -11.98 5.40 8.90
C SER A 142 -12.97 6.16 9.77
N ARG A 143 -12.51 7.19 10.49
CA ARG A 143 -13.37 8.04 11.33
C ARG A 143 -14.13 9.03 10.46
N ILE A 144 -13.44 9.72 9.54
CA ILE A 144 -14.06 10.70 8.62
C ILE A 144 -15.17 10.06 7.77
N ILE A 145 -14.93 8.87 7.24
CA ILE A 145 -15.93 8.15 6.42
C ILE A 145 -17.15 7.74 7.26
N ARG A 146 -16.95 7.38 8.53
CA ARG A 146 -18.08 7.07 9.42
C ARG A 146 -18.92 8.31 9.74
N PHE A 147 -18.30 9.48 9.89
CA PHE A 147 -19.01 10.73 10.15
C PHE A 147 -19.85 11.22 8.97
N THR A 148 -19.49 10.88 7.73
CA THR A 148 -20.20 11.34 6.51
C THR A 148 -21.37 10.46 6.10
N LYS A 149 -21.59 9.32 6.78
CA LYS A 149 -22.76 8.45 6.60
C LYS A 149 -23.94 8.80 7.53
N TYR A 150 -23.82 9.85 8.32
CA TYR A 150 -24.88 10.44 9.15
C TYR A 150 -25.16 11.87 8.68
#